data_AF-A0A7W7A920-F1
#
_entry.id   AF-A0A7W7A920-F1
#
_cell.length_a   1.000
_cell.length_b   1.000
_cell.length_c   1.000
_cell.angle_alpha   90.00
_cell.angle_beta   90.00
_cell.angle_gamma   90.00
#
_symmetry.space_group_name_H-M   'P 1'
#
loop_
_entity.id
_entity.type
_entity.pdbx_description
1 polymer ?
#
loop_
_entity_poly.entity_id
_entity_poly.type
_entity_poly.pdbx_seq_one_letter_code
_entity_poly.pdbx_strand_id
1 'polypeptide(L)'
;MTLGRKAILFHCFAGCSNEEVIAALDRQGVRSRDLFDGSSAVVADRQENRAFDSNARRLWQSATAISDSPAEGYLAQRGILRASDQLRYLERTPLGPRGAVQFLPAMLANVTTDIGTIAVHRTFIDTASGKLAGFERPKRALGSLSCGAVRLAPPAAGRLGLAEGIESALSAMQLFGIPCWATLGNERFGLVAIPESVRELHLFIDNDPGGELADQRARKAYSTSGRVIHSRAPASTGLDWNDELKARLARQT
;
A
#
# COMPACT_ATOMS: atom_id res chain seq x y z
N MET A 1 -39.18 -6.05 14.05
CA MET A 1 -39.84 -7.07 13.21
C MET A 1 -40.50 -6.31 12.05
N THR A 2 -40.17 -6.49 10.77
CA THR A 2 -39.50 -7.60 10.08
C THR A 2 -38.97 -7.11 8.72
N LEU A 3 -37.79 -7.63 8.34
CA LEU A 3 -37.22 -7.86 7.00
C LEU A 3 -37.40 -6.86 5.85
N GLY A 4 -36.25 -6.42 5.33
CA GLY A 4 -36.03 -6.19 3.90
C GLY A 4 -34.88 -7.06 3.37
N ARG A 5 -34.91 -8.38 3.56
CA ARG A 5 -33.91 -9.31 2.99
C ARG A 5 -34.03 -9.47 1.45
N LYS A 6 -34.93 -8.74 0.79
CA LYS A 6 -35.23 -8.85 -0.65
C LYS A 6 -35.62 -7.54 -1.37
N ALA A 7 -35.45 -6.36 -0.78
CA ALA A 7 -35.85 -5.10 -1.46
C ALA A 7 -34.87 -3.95 -1.18
N ILE A 8 -34.39 -3.33 -2.26
CA ILE A 8 -33.59 -2.09 -2.22
C ILE A 8 -34.55 -0.90 -2.23
N LEU A 9 -34.33 0.02 -1.28
CA LEU A 9 -35.07 1.28 -1.21
C LEU A 9 -34.28 2.35 -1.94
N PHE A 10 -34.89 2.96 -2.96
CA PHE A 10 -34.34 4.15 -3.61
C PHE A 10 -34.84 5.39 -2.87
N HIS A 11 -33.97 6.37 -2.62
CA HIS A 11 -34.34 7.63 -1.99
C HIS A 11 -33.60 8.77 -2.68
N CYS A 12 -34.34 9.82 -3.06
CA CYS A 12 -33.79 11.04 -3.64
C CYS A 12 -33.84 12.18 -2.60
N PHE A 13 -32.67 12.71 -2.24
CA PHE A 13 -32.56 13.84 -1.31
C PHE A 13 -33.00 15.20 -1.91
N ALA A 14 -33.33 15.22 -3.20
CA ALA A 14 -33.85 16.40 -3.90
C ALA A 14 -35.39 16.38 -4.07
N GLY A 15 -36.09 15.39 -3.49
CA GLY A 15 -37.56 15.32 -3.50
C GLY A 15 -38.20 14.60 -4.69
N CYS A 16 -37.41 13.88 -5.49
CA CYS A 16 -37.96 13.07 -6.59
C CYS A 16 -38.73 11.84 -6.07
N SER A 17 -39.73 11.43 -6.83
CA SER A 17 -40.46 10.18 -6.62
C SER A 17 -39.59 8.95 -6.95
N ASN A 18 -39.93 7.79 -6.37
CA ASN A 18 -39.18 6.55 -6.61
C ASN A 18 -39.18 6.13 -8.10
N GLU A 19 -40.26 6.39 -8.82
CA GLU A 19 -40.37 6.08 -10.26
C GLU A 19 -39.39 6.91 -11.09
N GLU A 20 -39.21 8.19 -10.76
CA GLU A 20 -38.26 9.06 -11.43
C GLU A 20 -36.80 8.65 -11.18
N VAL A 21 -36.51 8.19 -9.96
CA VAL A 21 -35.19 7.65 -9.61
C VAL A 21 -34.91 6.37 -10.38
N ILE A 22 -35.87 5.45 -10.47
CA ILE A 22 -35.74 4.20 -11.22
C ILE A 22 -35.57 4.49 -12.72
N ALA A 23 -36.39 5.37 -13.29
CA ALA A 23 -36.29 5.76 -14.70
C ALA A 23 -34.99 6.50 -15.03
N ALA A 24 -34.39 7.21 -14.07
CA ALA A 24 -33.07 7.82 -14.22
C ALA A 24 -31.95 6.76 -14.20
N LEU A 25 -32.03 5.79 -13.30
CA LEU A 25 -31.08 4.66 -13.23
C LEU A 25 -31.14 3.79 -14.49
N ASP A 26 -32.34 3.47 -14.99
CA ASP A 26 -32.53 2.71 -16.23
C ASP A 26 -31.89 3.45 -17.43
N ARG A 27 -32.00 4.79 -17.49
CA ARG A 27 -31.34 5.62 -18.51
C ARG A 27 -29.82 5.62 -18.40
N GLN A 28 -29.27 5.38 -17.20
CA GLN A 28 -27.83 5.21 -16.95
C GLN A 28 -27.38 3.75 -17.11
N GLY A 29 -28.25 2.87 -17.61
CA GLY A 29 -27.94 1.46 -17.86
C GLY A 29 -28.01 0.57 -16.62
N VAL A 30 -28.43 1.09 -15.46
CA VAL A 30 -28.60 0.31 -14.24
C VAL A 30 -30.06 -0.13 -14.15
N ARG A 31 -30.35 -1.36 -14.56
CA ARG A 31 -31.72 -1.87 -14.47
C ARG A 31 -32.04 -2.27 -13.05
N SER A 32 -33.19 -1.86 -12.54
CA SER A 32 -33.64 -2.19 -11.18
C SER A 32 -33.51 -3.70 -10.88
N ARG A 33 -33.85 -4.56 -11.85
CA ARG A 33 -33.72 -6.04 -11.77
C ARG A 33 -32.29 -6.56 -11.54
N ASP A 34 -31.26 -5.86 -12.03
CA ASP A 34 -29.85 -6.26 -11.87
C ASP A 34 -29.35 -6.02 -10.43
N LEU A 35 -30.07 -5.19 -9.67
CA LEU A 35 -29.81 -4.94 -8.26
C LEU A 35 -30.52 -5.96 -7.34
N PHE A 36 -31.41 -6.79 -7.89
CA PHE A 36 -32.09 -7.89 -7.15
C PHE A 36 -31.41 -9.24 -7.32
N ASP A 37 -30.66 -9.46 -8.40
CA ASP A 37 -29.95 -10.71 -8.65
C ASP A 37 -28.47 -10.55 -8.26
N GLY A 38 -28.14 -10.96 -7.03
CA GLY A 38 -26.81 -10.83 -6.42
C GLY A 38 -25.68 -11.59 -7.12
N SER A 39 -25.84 -11.95 -8.39
CA SER A 39 -24.96 -12.82 -9.15
C SER A 39 -24.38 -12.20 -10.44
N SER A 40 -24.93 -11.10 -10.99
CA SER A 40 -24.42 -10.51 -12.26
C SER A 40 -23.84 -9.09 -12.18
N ALA A 41 -24.26 -8.24 -11.23
CA ALA A 41 -23.72 -6.88 -11.13
C ALA A 41 -22.28 -6.79 -10.57
N VAL A 42 -21.79 -7.86 -9.91
CA VAL A 42 -20.47 -7.90 -9.26
C VAL A 42 -19.28 -8.02 -10.22
N VAL A 43 -19.52 -8.29 -11.51
CA VAL A 43 -18.44 -8.49 -12.49
C VAL A 43 -18.15 -7.22 -13.29
N ALA A 44 -19.15 -6.38 -13.56
CA ALA A 44 -18.96 -5.15 -14.34
C ALA A 44 -18.44 -3.96 -13.50
N ASP A 45 -18.88 -3.82 -12.24
CA ASP A 45 -18.46 -2.72 -11.34
C ASP A 45 -17.00 -2.85 -10.85
N ARG A 46 -16.42 -4.05 -10.90
CA ARG A 46 -15.01 -4.28 -10.52
C ARG A 46 -13.99 -3.69 -11.51
N GLN A 47 -14.41 -3.38 -12.73
CA GLN A 47 -13.52 -2.84 -13.76
C GLN A 47 -13.42 -1.31 -13.70
N GLU A 48 -14.52 -0.62 -13.34
CA GLU A 48 -14.59 0.86 -13.35
C GLU A 48 -14.08 1.52 -12.06
N ASN A 49 -14.09 0.83 -10.92
CA ASN A 49 -13.56 1.36 -9.65
C ASN A 49 -12.03 1.16 -9.46
N ARG A 50 -11.28 0.82 -10.52
CA ARG A 50 -9.80 0.92 -10.57
C ARG A 50 -9.35 2.37 -10.83
N ALA A 51 -10.11 3.34 -10.34
CA ALA A 51 -9.88 4.75 -10.61
C ALA A 51 -8.56 5.18 -9.96
N PHE A 52 -7.60 5.53 -10.82
CA PHE A 52 -6.41 6.28 -10.44
C PHE A 52 -6.80 7.44 -9.51
N ASP A 53 -6.25 7.49 -8.29
CA ASP A 53 -6.43 8.66 -7.46
C ASP A 53 -5.65 9.82 -8.09
N SER A 54 -6.37 10.71 -8.77
CA SER A 54 -5.80 11.87 -9.45
C SER A 54 -5.04 12.80 -8.49
N ASN A 55 -5.42 12.86 -7.21
CA ASN A 55 -4.71 13.62 -6.19
C ASN A 55 -3.42 12.91 -5.80
N ALA A 56 -3.45 11.59 -5.62
CA ALA A 56 -2.24 10.81 -5.34
C ALA A 56 -1.22 10.95 -6.48
N ARG A 57 -1.66 10.82 -7.73
CA ARG A 57 -0.80 10.99 -8.91
C ARG A 57 -0.22 12.40 -8.99
N ARG A 58 -1.05 13.44 -8.79
CA ARG A 58 -0.59 14.84 -8.77
C ARG A 58 0.43 15.07 -7.67
N LEU A 59 0.19 14.52 -6.47
CA LEU A 59 1.11 14.64 -5.34
C LEU A 59 2.46 13.97 -5.64
N TRP A 60 2.44 12.75 -6.17
CA TRP A 60 3.65 12.04 -6.60
C TRP A 60 4.46 12.83 -7.64
N GLN A 61 3.79 13.42 -8.62
CA GLN A 61 4.41 14.21 -9.68
C GLN A 61 5.00 15.54 -9.19
N SER A 62 4.45 16.11 -8.11
CA SER A 62 4.91 17.37 -7.51
C SER A 62 6.14 17.19 -6.62
N ALA A 63 6.49 15.96 -6.27
CA ALA A 63 7.59 15.64 -5.38
C ALA A 63 8.93 15.57 -6.12
N THR A 64 10.01 15.91 -5.41
CA THR A 64 11.37 15.88 -5.93
C THR A 64 12.02 14.52 -5.71
N ALA A 65 13.17 14.29 -6.35
CA ALA A 65 13.99 13.13 -6.06
C ALA A 65 14.30 13.04 -4.54
N ILE A 66 14.51 11.81 -4.06
CA ILE A 66 14.84 11.58 -2.65
C ILE A 66 16.29 11.96 -2.32
N SER A 67 17.20 11.92 -3.29
CA SER A 67 18.60 12.33 -3.10
C SER A 67 18.72 13.79 -2.66
N ASP A 68 19.68 14.05 -1.78
CA ASP A 68 19.96 15.36 -1.20
C ASP A 68 18.76 15.97 -0.46
N SER A 69 17.85 15.12 0.04
CA SER A 69 16.65 15.54 0.77
C SER A 69 16.67 15.10 2.24
N PRO A 70 15.86 15.73 3.12
CA PRO A 70 15.68 15.27 4.49
C PRO A 70 15.18 13.82 4.60
N ALA A 71 14.46 13.31 3.58
CA ALA A 71 14.02 11.92 3.54
C ALA A 71 15.17 10.92 3.32
N GLU A 72 16.21 11.31 2.58
CA GLU A 72 17.43 10.50 2.47
C GLU A 72 18.16 10.45 3.81
N GLY A 73 18.28 11.59 4.51
CA GLY A 73 18.81 11.63 5.88
C GLY A 73 18.04 10.73 6.85
N TYR A 74 16.70 10.73 6.77
CA TYR A 74 15.84 9.83 7.54
C TYR A 74 16.16 8.34 7.29
N LEU A 75 16.34 7.95 6.03
CA LEU A 75 16.72 6.57 5.68
C LEU A 75 18.15 6.22 6.12
N ALA A 76 19.08 7.17 5.97
CA ALA A 76 20.47 6.99 6.37
C ALA A 76 20.62 6.80 7.90
N GLN A 77 19.87 7.55 8.72
CA GLN A 77 19.82 7.34 10.18
C GLN A 77 19.31 5.93 10.57
N ARG A 78 18.59 5.28 9.65
CA ARG A 78 18.11 3.90 9.79
C ARG A 78 19.07 2.86 9.20
N GLY A 79 20.26 3.27 8.78
CA GLY A 79 21.28 2.38 8.19
C GLY A 79 20.99 1.97 6.74
N ILE A 80 19.96 2.55 6.11
CA ILE A 80 19.58 2.24 4.74
C ILE A 80 20.42 3.11 3.80
N LEU A 81 21.28 2.47 3.01
CA LEU A 81 22.31 3.15 2.22
C LEU A 81 21.88 3.53 0.82
N ARG A 82 20.84 2.88 0.29
CA ARG A 82 20.32 3.15 -1.06
C ARG A 82 18.81 3.28 -1.03
N ALA A 83 18.32 4.45 -1.43
CA ALA A 83 16.91 4.67 -1.66
C ALA A 83 16.48 4.20 -3.06
N SER A 84 15.21 3.87 -3.21
CA SER A 84 14.57 3.51 -4.48
C SER A 84 14.06 4.77 -5.19
N ASP A 85 13.99 4.74 -6.53
CA ASP A 85 13.33 5.77 -7.35
C ASP A 85 11.80 5.80 -7.14
N GLN A 86 11.24 4.76 -6.51
CA GLN A 86 9.86 4.73 -6.02
C GLN A 86 9.65 5.53 -4.74
N LEU A 87 10.69 6.20 -4.25
CA LEU A 87 10.65 7.13 -3.14
C LEU A 87 11.01 8.54 -3.60
N ARG A 88 10.29 9.52 -3.09
CA ARG A 88 10.46 10.95 -3.37
C ARG A 88 10.31 11.76 -2.10
N TYR A 89 10.65 13.04 -2.17
CA TYR A 89 10.47 13.98 -1.08
C TYR A 89 9.55 15.13 -1.46
N LEU A 90 8.74 15.59 -0.51
CA LEU A 90 7.93 16.79 -0.68
C LEU A 90 7.83 17.56 0.65
N GLU A 91 8.43 18.76 0.66
CA GLU A 91 8.46 19.69 1.80
C GLU A 91 7.04 20.07 2.27
N ARG A 92 6.12 20.29 1.33
CA ARG A 92 4.74 20.71 1.63
C ARG A 92 3.74 19.61 1.29
N THR A 93 3.74 18.53 2.05
CA THR A 93 2.79 17.41 1.87
C THR A 93 1.50 17.66 2.66
N PRO A 94 0.31 17.56 2.05
CA PRO A 94 -0.95 17.83 2.72
C PRO A 94 -1.29 16.75 3.76
N LEU A 95 -1.77 17.18 4.93
CA LEU A 95 -2.26 16.37 6.04
C LEU A 95 -3.60 16.94 6.55
N GLY A 96 -4.58 16.07 6.78
CA GLY A 96 -5.89 16.46 7.32
C GLY A 96 -6.96 16.74 6.26
N PRO A 97 -8.20 17.01 6.70
CA PRO A 97 -9.34 17.20 5.81
C PRO A 97 -9.34 18.57 5.12
N ARG A 98 -10.17 18.70 4.09
CA ARG A 98 -10.42 19.99 3.41
C ARG A 98 -10.90 21.03 4.44
N GLY A 99 -10.34 22.24 4.39
CA GLY A 99 -10.66 23.34 5.32
C GLY A 99 -9.81 23.39 6.59
N ALA A 100 -9.06 22.32 6.90
CA ALA A 100 -8.12 22.27 8.03
C ALA A 100 -6.79 21.60 7.63
N VAL A 101 -6.42 21.74 6.35
CA VAL A 101 -5.22 21.10 5.81
C VAL A 101 -3.95 21.73 6.38
N GLN A 102 -3.08 20.90 6.93
CA GLN A 102 -1.73 21.25 7.31
C GLN A 102 -0.78 20.78 6.21
N PHE A 103 0.39 21.42 6.10
CA PHE A 103 1.43 21.00 5.18
C PHE A 103 2.68 20.69 5.98
N LEU A 104 3.17 19.47 5.85
CA LEU A 104 4.33 18.97 6.57
C LEU A 104 5.30 18.27 5.60
N PRO A 105 6.60 18.24 5.90
CA PRO A 105 7.57 17.46 5.14
C PRO A 105 7.25 15.96 5.18
N ALA A 106 7.36 15.30 4.03
CA ALA A 106 7.19 13.85 3.97
C ALA A 106 8.06 13.19 2.91
N MET A 107 8.51 11.97 3.23
CA MET A 107 8.90 11.00 2.22
C MET A 107 7.63 10.43 1.58
N LEU A 108 7.55 10.49 0.26
CA LEU A 108 6.49 9.87 -0.52
C LEU A 108 6.96 8.55 -1.09
N ALA A 109 6.10 7.54 -1.05
CA ALA A 109 6.34 6.26 -1.70
C ALA A 109 5.21 5.97 -2.69
N ASN A 110 5.62 5.62 -3.91
CA ASN A 110 4.72 5.35 -5.01
C ASN A 110 4.06 3.98 -4.83
N VAL A 111 2.73 3.94 -4.73
CA VAL A 111 1.98 2.68 -4.67
C VAL A 111 1.48 2.37 -6.07
N THR A 112 1.96 1.27 -6.63
CA THR A 112 1.76 0.95 -8.04
C THR A 112 1.17 -0.43 -8.26
N THR A 113 0.51 -0.55 -9.40
CA THR A 113 0.18 -1.82 -10.06
C THR A 113 0.73 -1.77 -11.49
N ASP A 114 0.42 -2.75 -12.32
CA ASP A 114 0.88 -2.79 -13.72
C ASP A 114 0.28 -1.67 -14.57
N ILE A 115 -0.78 -1.01 -14.10
CA ILE A 115 -1.40 0.16 -14.77
C ILE A 115 -0.80 1.51 -14.31
N GLY A 116 0.10 1.51 -13.32
CA GLY A 116 0.78 2.72 -12.82
C GLY A 116 0.44 3.08 -11.38
N THR A 117 0.66 4.36 -11.02
CA THR A 117 0.43 4.92 -9.68
C THR A 117 -1.05 4.95 -9.32
N ILE A 118 -1.45 4.20 -8.29
CA ILE A 118 -2.83 4.16 -7.81
C ILE A 118 -3.03 4.88 -6.47
N ALA A 119 -1.95 5.04 -5.69
CA ALA A 119 -1.95 5.72 -4.40
C ALA A 119 -0.54 6.22 -4.06
N VAL A 120 -0.43 7.04 -3.02
CA VAL A 120 0.85 7.48 -2.46
C VAL A 120 0.85 7.25 -0.97
N HIS A 121 1.88 6.58 -0.47
CA HIS A 121 2.12 6.49 0.96
C HIS A 121 3.01 7.64 1.41
N ARG A 122 2.60 8.35 2.46
CA ARG A 122 3.29 9.50 3.04
C ARG A 122 3.87 9.10 4.38
N THR A 123 5.18 9.21 4.53
CA THR A 123 5.88 9.11 5.81
C THR A 123 6.30 10.51 6.21
N PHE A 124 5.55 11.12 7.13
CA PHE A 124 5.83 12.48 7.60
C PHE A 124 7.07 12.48 8.48
N ILE A 125 7.99 13.39 8.20
CA ILE A 125 9.28 13.50 8.87
C ILE A 125 9.43 14.86 9.53
N ASP A 126 10.06 14.87 10.69
CA ASP A 126 10.57 16.08 11.31
C ASP A 126 11.97 16.35 10.77
N THR A 127 12.11 17.42 9.99
CA THR A 127 13.37 17.79 9.32
C THR A 127 14.44 18.25 10.31
N ALA A 128 14.06 18.70 11.51
CA ALA A 128 15.03 19.11 12.53
C ALA A 128 15.70 17.90 13.19
N SER A 129 14.93 16.87 13.56
CA SER A 129 15.47 15.65 14.18
C SER A 129 15.90 14.57 13.17
N GLY A 130 15.41 14.64 11.94
CA GLY A 130 15.58 13.59 10.92
C GLY A 130 14.80 12.31 11.26
N LYS A 131 13.80 12.39 12.14
CA LYS A 131 12.96 11.27 12.58
C LYS A 131 11.54 11.40 12.04
N LEU A 132 10.68 10.44 12.39
CA LEU A 132 9.24 10.56 12.15
C LEU A 132 8.67 11.80 12.85
N ALA A 133 7.72 12.46 12.20
CA ALA A 133 7.04 13.61 12.77
C ALA A 133 6.29 13.24 14.06
N GLY A 134 6.29 14.17 15.03
CA GLY A 134 5.78 13.96 16.40
C GLY A 134 4.26 14.02 16.54
N PHE A 135 3.52 13.21 15.78
CA PHE A 135 2.07 13.07 15.93
C PHE A 135 1.61 11.62 15.74
N GLU A 136 0.36 11.33 16.13
CA GLU A 136 -0.15 9.97 16.13
C GLU A 136 -0.18 9.37 14.71
N ARG A 137 0.50 8.22 14.56
CA ARG A 137 0.65 7.48 13.30
C ARG A 137 1.15 8.41 12.16
N PRO A 138 2.44 8.72 12.06
CA PRO A 138 2.97 9.64 11.04
C PRO A 138 3.08 9.03 9.62
N LYS A 139 2.56 7.82 9.41
CA LYS A 139 2.52 7.10 8.13
C LYS A 139 1.08 7.04 7.60
N ARG A 140 0.81 7.52 6.38
CA ARG A 140 -0.54 7.68 5.82
C ARG A 140 -0.61 7.47 4.31
N ALA A 141 -1.51 6.60 3.87
CA ALA A 141 -1.88 6.51 2.46
C ALA A 141 -2.76 7.69 2.01
N LEU A 142 -2.60 8.11 0.75
CA LEU A 142 -3.53 8.93 -0.02
C LEU A 142 -3.96 8.10 -1.23
N GLY A 143 -5.26 7.81 -1.33
CA GLY A 143 -5.82 6.87 -2.30
C GLY A 143 -5.97 5.44 -1.76
N SER A 144 -6.72 4.61 -2.48
CA SER A 144 -6.91 3.20 -2.14
C SER A 144 -5.68 2.39 -2.56
N LEU A 145 -5.12 1.63 -1.62
CA LEU A 145 -3.97 0.78 -1.90
C LEU A 145 -4.34 -0.47 -2.74
N SER A 146 -5.60 -0.93 -2.70
CA SER A 146 -6.12 -2.08 -3.46
C SER A 146 -5.12 -3.25 -3.52
N CYS A 147 -4.77 -3.76 -4.72
CA CYS A 147 -3.73 -4.77 -4.93
C CYS A 147 -2.32 -4.20 -5.20
N GLY A 148 -2.13 -2.89 -5.02
CA GLY A 148 -0.85 -2.23 -5.24
C GLY A 148 0.11 -2.38 -4.08
N ALA A 149 1.38 -2.14 -4.38
CA ALA A 149 2.48 -2.14 -3.44
C ALA A 149 3.49 -1.03 -3.78
N VAL A 150 4.35 -0.70 -2.82
CA VAL A 150 5.54 0.12 -3.13
C VAL A 150 6.59 -0.82 -3.75
N ARG A 151 6.73 -0.75 -5.08
CA ARG A 151 7.58 -1.68 -5.84
C ARG A 151 9.04 -1.22 -5.87
N LEU A 152 9.73 -1.23 -4.72
CA LEU A 152 11.05 -0.58 -4.54
C LEU A 152 12.14 -1.06 -5.51
N ALA A 153 12.06 -2.30 -5.99
CA ALA A 153 12.88 -2.81 -7.07
C ALA A 153 12.09 -3.83 -7.91
N PRO A 154 12.39 -3.97 -9.21
CA PRO A 154 11.78 -5.01 -10.03
C PRO A 154 12.22 -6.40 -9.57
N PRO A 155 11.38 -7.44 -9.71
CA PRO A 155 11.81 -8.83 -9.51
C PRO A 155 13.05 -9.15 -10.35
N ALA A 156 13.98 -9.92 -9.80
CA ALA A 156 15.22 -10.28 -10.48
C ALA A 156 15.52 -11.76 -10.34
N ALA A 157 15.91 -12.40 -11.46
CA ALA A 157 16.19 -13.84 -11.53
C ALA A 157 15.04 -14.72 -10.97
N GLY A 158 13.78 -14.30 -11.15
CA GLY A 158 12.60 -15.00 -10.64
C GLY A 158 12.36 -14.85 -9.14
N ARG A 159 13.10 -13.96 -8.45
CA ARG A 159 12.99 -13.71 -7.00
C ARG A 159 12.35 -12.37 -6.72
N LEU A 160 11.47 -12.34 -5.73
CA LEU A 160 10.86 -11.13 -5.19
C LEU A 160 10.65 -11.29 -3.68
N GLY A 161 10.89 -10.23 -2.93
CA GLY A 161 10.58 -10.12 -1.51
C GLY A 161 9.34 -9.26 -1.25
N LEU A 162 8.60 -9.57 -0.19
CA LEU A 162 7.56 -8.73 0.39
C LEU A 162 7.90 -8.43 1.84
N ALA A 163 7.76 -7.17 2.25
CA ALA A 163 7.80 -6.78 3.66
C ALA A 163 6.62 -5.86 4.00
N GLU A 164 6.29 -5.74 5.29
CA GLU A 164 5.17 -4.90 5.77
C GLU A 164 5.40 -3.43 5.43
N GLY A 165 6.52 -2.86 5.90
CA GLY A 165 6.88 -1.46 5.74
C GLY A 165 7.94 -1.18 4.68
N ILE A 166 8.06 0.10 4.29
CA ILE A 166 9.07 0.59 3.35
C ILE A 166 10.48 0.40 3.91
N GLU A 167 10.68 0.77 5.17
CA GLU A 167 11.97 0.66 5.84
C GLU A 167 12.38 -0.81 6.02
N SER A 168 11.44 -1.69 6.37
CA SER A 168 11.67 -3.14 6.48
C SER A 168 12.02 -3.75 5.12
N ALA A 169 11.33 -3.37 4.04
CA ALA A 169 11.60 -3.86 2.69
C ALA A 169 13.00 -3.44 2.20
N LEU A 170 13.37 -2.16 2.37
CA LEU A 170 14.71 -1.66 2.03
C LEU A 170 15.80 -2.35 2.87
N SER A 171 15.53 -2.57 4.15
CA SER A 171 16.48 -3.24 5.05
C SER A 171 16.68 -4.70 4.65
N ALA A 172 15.62 -5.42 4.31
CA ALA A 172 15.69 -6.77 3.78
C ALA A 172 16.45 -6.84 2.43
N MET A 173 16.23 -5.87 1.53
CA MET A 173 17.00 -5.77 0.29
C MET A 173 18.50 -5.66 0.57
N GLN A 174 18.89 -4.80 1.50
CA GLN A 174 20.30 -4.58 1.86
C GLN A 174 20.92 -5.80 2.57
N LEU A 175 20.15 -6.49 3.42
CA LEU A 175 20.62 -7.66 4.17
C LEU A 175 20.74 -8.93 3.32
N PHE A 176 19.85 -9.11 2.34
CA PHE A 176 19.68 -10.38 1.65
C PHE A 176 19.90 -10.32 0.13
N GLY A 177 20.03 -9.13 -0.45
CA GLY A 177 20.21 -8.96 -1.90
C GLY A 177 19.00 -9.42 -2.72
N ILE A 178 17.80 -9.48 -2.11
CA ILE A 178 16.55 -9.84 -2.78
C ILE A 178 15.78 -8.55 -3.08
N PRO A 179 15.36 -8.28 -4.33
CA PRO A 179 14.49 -7.14 -4.63
C PRO A 179 13.19 -7.25 -3.83
N CYS A 180 12.77 -6.19 -3.12
CA CYS A 180 11.58 -6.24 -2.27
C CYS A 180 10.55 -5.19 -2.63
N TRP A 181 9.29 -5.51 -2.36
CA TRP A 181 8.17 -4.58 -2.35
C TRP A 181 7.64 -4.41 -0.92
N ALA A 182 7.11 -3.22 -0.60
CA ALA A 182 6.41 -2.99 0.66
C ALA A 182 4.88 -3.12 0.47
N THR A 183 4.24 -3.94 1.30
CA THR A 183 2.80 -4.20 1.25
C THR A 183 1.99 -3.08 1.89
N LEU A 184 2.60 -2.30 2.79
CA LEU A 184 2.01 -1.23 3.60
C LEU A 184 0.94 -1.75 4.58
N GLY A 185 1.22 -2.90 5.20
CA GLY A 185 0.36 -3.54 6.19
C GLY A 185 0.41 -5.06 6.15
N ASN A 186 0.37 -5.69 7.32
CA ASN A 186 0.40 -7.15 7.49
C ASN A 186 -0.83 -7.84 6.87
N GLU A 187 -2.00 -7.19 6.92
CA GLU A 187 -3.24 -7.67 6.32
C GLU A 187 -3.19 -7.71 4.79
N ARG A 188 -2.25 -6.97 4.18
CA ARG A 188 -2.15 -6.80 2.72
C ARG A 188 -1.24 -7.81 2.04
N PHE A 189 -0.55 -8.67 2.80
CA PHE A 189 0.35 -9.69 2.25
C PHE A 189 -0.32 -10.64 1.26
N GLY A 190 -1.64 -10.87 1.33
CA GLY A 190 -2.37 -11.70 0.37
C GLY A 190 -3.04 -10.92 -0.78
N LEU A 191 -2.84 -9.60 -0.86
CA LEU A 191 -3.56 -8.72 -1.81
C LEU A 191 -2.69 -8.19 -2.95
N VAL A 192 -1.37 -8.16 -2.77
CA VAL A 192 -0.43 -7.62 -3.75
C VAL A 192 -0.44 -8.47 -5.02
N ALA A 193 -0.50 -7.83 -6.19
CA ALA A 193 -0.41 -8.55 -7.47
C ALA A 193 1.04 -8.98 -7.76
N ILE A 194 1.34 -10.28 -7.58
CA ILE A 194 2.67 -10.87 -7.80
C ILE A 194 2.82 -11.33 -9.26
N PRO A 195 3.85 -10.86 -10.00
CA PRO A 195 4.08 -11.27 -11.38
C PRO A 195 4.28 -12.78 -11.51
N GLU A 196 3.78 -13.37 -12.60
CA GLU A 196 3.94 -14.81 -12.89
C GLU A 196 5.41 -15.23 -13.02
N SER A 197 6.29 -14.30 -13.41
CA SER A 197 7.73 -14.54 -13.51
C SER A 197 8.41 -14.85 -12.17
N VAL A 198 7.75 -14.58 -11.04
CA VAL A 198 8.28 -14.85 -9.69
C VAL A 198 8.09 -16.33 -9.34
N ARG A 199 9.22 -17.03 -9.22
CA ARG A 199 9.32 -18.45 -8.80
C ARG A 199 9.73 -18.59 -7.35
N GLU A 200 10.41 -17.62 -6.77
CA GLU A 200 10.76 -17.58 -5.35
C GLU A 200 10.21 -16.31 -4.73
N LEU A 201 9.26 -16.46 -3.82
CA LEU A 201 8.68 -15.37 -3.05
C LEU A 201 9.24 -15.39 -1.64
N HIS A 202 9.97 -14.36 -1.26
CA HIS A 202 10.52 -14.19 0.07
C HIS A 202 9.59 -13.30 0.91
N LEU A 203 9.10 -13.81 2.03
CA LEU A 203 8.28 -13.07 2.97
C LEU A 203 9.16 -12.62 4.13
N PHE A 204 9.42 -11.32 4.18
CA PHE A 204 10.11 -10.65 5.27
C PHE A 204 9.05 -10.12 6.23
N ILE A 205 8.55 -11.02 7.07
CA ILE A 205 7.51 -10.73 8.06
C ILE A 205 8.14 -10.16 9.34
N ASP A 206 7.35 -9.44 10.12
CA ASP A 206 7.74 -9.03 11.47
C ASP A 206 7.65 -10.22 12.43
N ASN A 207 8.47 -10.24 13.48
CA ASN A 207 8.44 -11.31 14.47
C ASN A 207 7.37 -11.02 15.54
N ASP A 208 6.11 -11.08 15.13
CA ASP A 208 4.93 -10.87 15.98
C ASP A 208 3.70 -11.65 15.45
N PRO A 209 2.56 -11.67 16.18
CA PRO A 209 1.35 -12.35 15.70
C PRO A 209 0.79 -11.81 14.38
N GLY A 210 1.04 -10.53 14.06
CA GLY A 210 0.65 -9.92 12.80
C GLY A 210 1.44 -10.48 11.62
N GLY A 211 2.76 -10.68 11.79
CA GLY A 211 3.65 -11.31 10.82
C GLY A 211 3.29 -12.77 10.53
N GLU A 212 2.94 -13.54 11.56
CA GLU A 212 2.45 -14.93 11.38
C GLU A 212 1.17 -14.97 10.53
N LEU A 213 0.21 -14.08 10.80
CA LEU A 213 -0.99 -13.98 9.99
C LEU A 213 -0.70 -13.47 8.57
N ALA A 214 0.29 -12.60 8.40
CA ALA A 214 0.75 -12.13 7.09
C ALA A 214 1.31 -13.29 6.25
N ASP A 215 2.12 -14.16 6.86
CA ASP A 215 2.65 -15.37 6.23
C ASP A 215 1.52 -16.29 5.72
N GLN A 216 0.56 -16.60 6.58
CA GLN A 216 -0.58 -17.46 6.25
C GLN A 216 -1.40 -16.88 5.09
N ARG A 217 -1.64 -15.56 5.08
CA ARG A 217 -2.35 -14.87 3.99
C ARG A 217 -1.58 -14.97 2.67
N ALA A 218 -0.28 -14.71 2.68
CA ALA A 218 0.56 -14.78 1.49
C ALA A 218 0.63 -16.21 0.94
N ARG A 219 0.81 -17.21 1.81
CA ARG A 219 0.79 -18.63 1.40
C ARG A 219 -0.54 -19.01 0.79
N LYS A 220 -1.66 -18.63 1.40
CA LYS A 220 -2.99 -18.89 0.85
C LYS A 220 -3.18 -18.24 -0.52
N ALA A 221 -2.69 -17.02 -0.71
CA ALA A 221 -2.87 -16.26 -1.95
C ALA A 221 -1.95 -16.71 -3.09
N TYR A 222 -0.71 -17.11 -2.78
CA TYR A 222 0.35 -17.23 -3.78
C TYR A 222 0.92 -18.63 -3.97
N SER A 223 0.45 -19.62 -3.20
CA SER A 223 0.83 -21.02 -3.42
C SER A 223 0.31 -21.48 -4.77
N THR A 224 1.23 -21.77 -5.69
CA THR A 224 0.94 -22.31 -7.01
C THR A 224 2.08 -23.22 -7.45
N SER A 225 1.83 -24.07 -8.44
CA SER A 225 2.85 -24.96 -8.99
C SER A 225 4.02 -24.14 -9.54
N GLY A 226 5.25 -24.53 -9.19
CA GLY A 226 6.47 -23.84 -9.65
C GLY A 226 6.85 -22.58 -8.86
N ARG A 227 6.10 -22.19 -7.81
CA ARG A 227 6.49 -21.12 -6.90
C ARG A 227 6.81 -21.65 -5.49
N VAL A 228 7.99 -21.28 -4.98
CA VAL A 228 8.42 -21.56 -3.61
C VAL A 228 8.28 -20.30 -2.76
N ILE A 229 7.78 -20.44 -1.53
CA ILE A 229 7.61 -19.34 -0.58
C ILE A 229 8.55 -19.54 0.62
N HIS A 230 9.48 -18.61 0.80
CA HIS A 230 10.44 -18.58 1.89
C HIS A 230 10.10 -17.48 2.89
N SER A 231 9.82 -17.86 4.13
CA SER A 231 9.46 -16.90 5.17
C SER A 231 10.64 -16.67 6.11
N ARG A 232 10.87 -15.41 6.48
CA ARG A 232 11.91 -15.01 7.42
C ARG A 232 11.32 -13.97 8.35
N ALA A 233 11.64 -14.10 9.63
CA ALA A 233 11.37 -13.11 10.66
C ALA A 233 12.69 -12.68 11.33
N PRO A 234 12.75 -11.48 11.91
CA PRO A 234 13.82 -11.06 12.83
C PRO A 234 14.08 -12.06 13.95
N ALA A 235 15.30 -12.08 14.49
CA ALA A 235 15.72 -13.07 15.47
C ALA A 235 14.98 -12.92 16.81
N SER A 236 14.59 -11.70 17.17
CA SER A 236 13.88 -11.40 18.42
C SER A 236 12.47 -10.90 18.16
N THR A 237 11.54 -11.33 19.01
CA THR A 237 10.14 -10.89 18.98
C THR A 237 10.03 -9.38 19.17
N GLY A 238 9.15 -8.75 18.39
CA GLY A 238 8.91 -7.30 18.44
C GLY A 238 9.94 -6.44 17.72
N LEU A 239 10.98 -7.03 17.11
CA LEU A 239 11.87 -6.33 16.19
C LEU A 239 11.33 -6.41 14.75
N ASP A 240 11.66 -5.39 13.96
CA ASP A 240 11.47 -5.38 12.52
C ASP A 240 12.80 -5.60 11.76
N TRP A 241 12.74 -5.67 10.42
CA TRP A 241 13.93 -5.85 9.59
C TRP A 241 14.88 -4.65 9.60
N ASN A 242 14.40 -3.45 9.95
CA ASN A 242 15.25 -2.27 10.11
C ASN A 242 16.07 -2.33 11.40
N ASP A 243 15.49 -2.83 12.48
CA ASP A 243 16.21 -3.08 13.74
C ASP A 243 17.34 -4.10 13.53
N GLU A 244 17.09 -5.19 12.81
CA GLU A 244 18.11 -6.19 12.47
C GLU A 244 19.24 -5.61 11.61
N LEU A 245 18.90 -4.76 10.64
CA LEU A 245 19.92 -4.07 9.84
C LEU A 245 20.81 -3.20 10.70
N LYS A 246 20.21 -2.36 11.56
CA LYS A 246 20.96 -1.48 12.46
C LYS A 246 21.84 -2.27 13.42
N ALA A 247 21.32 -3.36 14.00
CA ALA A 247 22.09 -4.23 14.87
C ALA A 247 23.29 -4.86 14.14
N ARG A 248 23.13 -5.27 12.88
CA ARG A 248 24.23 -5.82 12.08
C ARG A 248 25.30 -4.79 11.77
N LEU A 249 24.92 -3.57 11.40
CA LEU A 249 25.85 -2.48 11.12
C LEU A 249 26.63 -2.06 12.37
N ALA A 250 25.96 -2.01 13.53
CA ALA A 250 26.60 -1.68 14.81
C ALA A 250 27.64 -2.72 15.25
N ARG A 251 27.56 -3.98 14.79
CA ARG A 251 28.58 -5.02 15.04
C ARG A 251 29.77 -4.97 14.09
N GLN A 252 29.65 -4.21 12.99
CA GLN A 252 30.68 -4.08 11.95
C GLN A 252 31.49 -2.78 12.08
N THR A 253 31.07 -1.88 12.96
CA THR A 253 31.75 -0.61 13.28
C THR A 253 32.53 -0.78 14.57
#